data_AF-A0A3N4SMX7-F1
#
_entry.id   AF-A0A3N4SMX7-F1
#
_cell.length_a   1.000
_cell.length_b   1.000
_cell.length_c   1.000
_cell.angle_alpha   90.00
_cell.angle_beta   90.00
_cell.angle_gamma   90.00
#
_symmetry.space_group_name_H-M   'P 1'
#
loop_
_entity.id
_entity.type
_entity.pdbx_description
1 polymer ?
#
loop_
_entity_poly.entity_id
_entity_poly.type
_entity_poly.pdbx_seq_one_letter_code
_entity_poly.pdbx_strand_id
1 'polypeptide(L)'
;MKRSTLLMYHYAGHTWDIDNRTSMADARTALCIESDVALEDIDPTTGHGWSRRGYDSVRASWVSTVKYHGLTDGYIQRDLREAFAKWAERRPDFVEGDDWEAAAVAAHRTYWGDEVGRLCNASGCVVCRPLPPEALALIAELEAERAA
;
A
#
# COMPACT_ATOMS: atom_id res chain seq x y z
N MET A 1 -8.16 1.36 24.04
CA MET A 1 -8.16 0.29 23.02
C MET A 1 -9.57 -0.26 22.93
N LYS A 2 -10.18 -0.30 21.74
CA LYS A 2 -11.60 -0.65 21.59
C LYS A 2 -11.79 -2.18 21.54
N ARG A 3 -12.91 -2.71 22.06
CA ARG A 3 -13.18 -4.17 22.14
C ARG A 3 -13.17 -4.86 20.77
N SER A 4 -13.61 -4.15 19.76
CA SER A 4 -13.60 -4.54 18.34
C SER A 4 -12.18 -4.78 17.79
N THR A 5 -11.18 -4.02 18.25
CA THR A 5 -9.76 -4.23 17.89
C THR A 5 -9.19 -5.51 18.51
N LEU A 6 -9.61 -5.87 19.72
CA LEU A 6 -9.17 -7.09 20.41
C LEU A 6 -9.66 -8.37 19.72
N LEU A 7 -10.86 -8.33 19.10
CA LEU A 7 -11.42 -9.46 18.35
C LEU A 7 -10.54 -9.82 17.14
N MET A 8 -10.07 -8.84 16.35
CA MET A 8 -9.21 -9.12 15.19
C MET A 8 -7.91 -9.84 15.53
N TYR A 9 -7.28 -9.52 16.69
CA TYR A 9 -6.05 -10.19 17.10
C TYR A 9 -6.26 -11.65 17.53
N HIS A 10 -7.45 -12.00 18.03
CA HIS A 10 -7.77 -13.36 18.47
C HIS A 10 -7.93 -14.32 17.28
N TYR A 11 -8.47 -13.83 16.17
CA TYR A 11 -8.80 -14.62 14.97
C TYR A 11 -7.65 -14.76 13.97
N ALA A 12 -6.58 -13.98 14.10
CA ALA A 12 -5.45 -13.99 13.16
C ALA A 12 -4.61 -15.30 13.16
N GLY A 13 -4.85 -16.23 14.10
CA GLY A 13 -4.04 -17.44 14.28
C GLY A 13 -4.40 -18.67 13.42
N HIS A 14 -5.58 -18.72 12.80
CA HIS A 14 -6.09 -19.93 12.14
C HIS A 14 -6.75 -19.66 10.77
N THR A 15 -5.96 -19.31 9.76
CA THR A 15 -6.43 -18.78 8.46
C THR A 15 -7.25 -19.74 7.57
N TRP A 16 -7.45 -20.99 7.96
CA TRP A 16 -8.04 -22.04 7.11
C TRP A 16 -9.44 -22.49 7.50
N ASP A 17 -9.98 -21.98 8.61
CA ASP A 17 -11.32 -22.33 9.09
C ASP A 17 -12.39 -21.38 8.53
N ILE A 18 -13.49 -21.93 8.02
CA ILE A 18 -14.64 -21.16 7.51
C ILE A 18 -15.24 -20.31 8.63
N ASP A 19 -15.33 -20.86 9.84
CA ASP A 19 -15.87 -20.14 11.00
C ASP A 19 -14.98 -18.95 11.37
N ASN A 20 -13.66 -19.08 11.18
CA ASN A 20 -12.73 -17.98 11.37
C ASN A 20 -12.91 -16.89 10.30
N ARG A 21 -13.12 -17.26 9.03
CA ARG A 21 -13.36 -16.27 7.95
C ARG A 21 -14.62 -15.46 8.21
N THR A 22 -15.70 -16.13 8.63
CA THR A 22 -16.95 -15.47 9.03
C THR A 22 -16.72 -14.55 10.22
N SER A 23 -16.05 -15.04 11.28
CA SER A 23 -15.73 -14.23 12.46
C SER A 23 -14.90 -12.99 12.13
N MET A 24 -13.95 -13.11 11.19
CA MET A 24 -13.15 -11.98 10.71
C MET A 24 -13.98 -10.98 9.90
N ALA A 25 -14.91 -11.46 9.07
CA ALA A 25 -15.83 -10.58 8.35
C ALA A 25 -16.73 -9.82 9.33
N ASP A 26 -17.30 -10.50 10.33
CA ASP A 26 -18.14 -9.88 11.37
C ASP A 26 -17.35 -8.84 12.19
N ALA A 27 -16.12 -9.15 12.57
CA ALA A 27 -15.25 -8.23 13.29
C ALA A 27 -14.94 -6.96 12.46
N ARG A 28 -14.70 -7.11 11.15
CA ARG A 28 -14.48 -5.96 10.25
C ARG A 28 -15.75 -5.15 10.04
N THR A 29 -16.89 -5.80 9.88
CA THR A 29 -18.20 -5.13 9.80
C THR A 29 -18.45 -4.29 11.04
N ALA A 30 -18.22 -4.85 12.24
CA ALA A 30 -18.37 -4.12 13.50
C ALA A 30 -17.44 -2.90 13.58
N LEU A 31 -16.19 -3.03 13.12
CA LEU A 31 -15.24 -1.91 13.05
C LEU A 31 -15.67 -0.82 12.05
N CYS A 32 -16.25 -1.21 10.91
CA CYS A 32 -16.76 -0.26 9.93
C CYS A 32 -17.96 0.53 10.48
N ILE A 33 -18.91 -0.16 11.12
CA ILE A 33 -20.05 0.48 11.79
C ILE A 33 -19.57 1.45 12.87
N GLU A 34 -18.61 1.04 13.69
CA GLU A 34 -18.02 1.90 14.72
C GLU A 34 -17.24 3.10 14.16
N SER A 35 -16.81 3.02 12.90
CA SER A 35 -16.12 4.09 12.19
C SER A 35 -17.07 4.96 11.37
N ASP A 36 -18.38 4.86 11.62
CA ASP A 36 -19.46 5.57 10.94
C ASP A 36 -19.49 5.34 9.41
N VAL A 37 -19.12 4.13 8.97
CA VAL A 37 -19.32 3.72 7.58
C VAL A 37 -20.78 3.32 7.38
N ALA A 38 -21.41 3.86 6.34
CA ALA A 38 -22.78 3.53 5.98
C ALA A 38 -22.90 2.02 5.68
N LEU A 39 -24.01 1.39 6.08
CA LEU A 39 -24.17 -0.07 5.96
C LEU A 39 -24.11 -0.52 4.49
N GLU A 40 -24.65 0.29 3.58
CA GLU A 40 -24.60 0.09 2.13
C GLU A 40 -23.19 0.13 1.54
N ASP A 41 -22.23 0.76 2.25
CA ASP A 41 -20.83 0.82 1.85
C ASP A 41 -20.02 -0.36 2.42
N ILE A 42 -20.59 -1.23 3.24
CA ILE A 42 -19.88 -2.38 3.83
C ILE A 42 -20.18 -3.63 2.99
N ASP A 43 -19.13 -4.28 2.48
CA ASP A 43 -19.26 -5.57 1.80
C ASP A 43 -19.62 -6.67 2.82
N PRO A 44 -20.83 -7.26 2.75
CA PRO A 44 -21.27 -8.25 3.74
C PRO A 44 -20.47 -9.56 3.68
N THR A 45 -19.73 -9.83 2.59
CA THR A 45 -18.94 -11.06 2.45
C THR A 45 -17.56 -10.94 3.07
N THR A 46 -16.96 -9.75 3.02
CA THR A 46 -15.58 -9.53 3.48
C THR A 46 -15.48 -8.70 4.76
N GLY A 47 -16.55 -7.96 5.08
CA GLY A 47 -16.63 -6.97 6.16
C GLY A 47 -15.87 -5.67 5.86
N HIS A 48 -15.34 -5.50 4.63
CA HIS A 48 -14.61 -4.29 4.26
C HIS A 48 -15.56 -3.13 3.93
N GLY A 49 -15.23 -1.94 4.44
CA GLY A 49 -15.93 -0.70 4.11
C GLY A 49 -15.35 -0.02 2.86
N TRP A 50 -16.24 0.41 1.97
CA TRP A 50 -15.96 1.10 0.73
C TRP A 50 -16.30 2.59 0.79
N SER A 51 -16.15 3.22 1.96
CA SER A 51 -16.41 4.66 2.15
C SER A 51 -15.33 5.54 1.52
N ARG A 52 -15.66 6.81 1.28
CA ARG A 52 -14.70 7.80 0.75
C ARG A 52 -13.46 7.94 1.65
N ARG A 53 -13.67 7.97 2.96
CA ARG A 53 -12.58 8.00 3.94
C ARG A 53 -11.69 6.76 3.84
N GLY A 54 -12.29 5.58 3.65
CA GLY A 54 -11.56 4.34 3.44
C GLY A 54 -10.70 4.39 2.18
N TYR A 55 -11.26 4.91 1.09
CA TYR A 55 -10.54 5.14 -0.16
C TYR A 55 -9.31 6.03 0.03
N ASP A 56 -9.50 7.23 0.59
CA ASP A 56 -8.41 8.20 0.77
C ASP A 56 -7.32 7.64 1.70
N SER A 57 -7.70 6.88 2.73
CA SER A 57 -6.76 6.22 3.65
C SER A 57 -5.96 5.10 2.98
N VAL A 58 -6.61 4.25 2.17
CA VAL A 58 -5.93 3.15 1.45
C VAL A 58 -4.98 3.72 0.41
N ARG A 59 -5.42 4.72 -0.35
CA ARG A 59 -4.59 5.47 -1.29
C ARG A 59 -3.35 6.05 -0.61
N ALA A 60 -3.53 6.79 0.49
CA ALA A 60 -2.44 7.39 1.24
C ALA A 60 -1.46 6.33 1.77
N SER A 61 -1.97 5.18 2.22
CA SER A 61 -1.13 4.06 2.66
C SER A 61 -0.28 3.51 1.53
N TRP A 62 -0.84 3.29 0.33
CA TRP A 62 -0.08 2.81 -0.83
C TRP A 62 0.99 3.81 -1.29
N VAL A 63 0.63 5.10 -1.35
CA VAL A 63 1.57 6.18 -1.66
C VAL A 63 2.71 6.20 -0.64
N SER A 64 2.42 6.05 0.65
CA SER A 64 3.41 5.97 1.72
C SER A 64 4.30 4.72 1.60
N THR A 65 3.72 3.56 1.29
CA THR A 65 4.48 2.32 1.07
C THR A 65 5.51 2.51 -0.03
N VAL A 66 5.10 3.03 -1.19
CA VAL A 66 6.01 3.28 -2.31
C VAL A 66 7.00 4.39 -1.96
N LYS A 67 6.59 5.47 -1.27
CA LYS A 67 7.47 6.55 -0.80
C LYS A 67 8.70 5.98 -0.09
N TYR A 68 8.50 5.10 0.90
CA TYR A 68 9.59 4.60 1.73
C TYR A 68 10.27 3.33 1.19
N HIS A 69 9.54 2.46 0.51
CA HIS A 69 10.04 1.12 0.12
C HIS A 69 10.28 0.94 -1.38
N GLY A 70 9.98 1.97 -2.19
CA GLY A 70 10.09 1.90 -3.64
C GLY A 70 8.97 1.11 -4.30
N LEU A 71 8.91 1.20 -5.63
CA LEU A 71 7.99 0.43 -6.45
C LEU A 71 8.75 -0.78 -6.99
N THR A 72 8.59 -1.93 -6.36
CA THR A 72 9.21 -3.18 -6.84
C THR A 72 8.26 -3.90 -7.78
N ASP A 73 8.80 -4.34 -8.92
CA ASP A 73 8.04 -4.92 -10.05
C ASP A 73 7.22 -6.16 -9.66
N GLY A 74 7.71 -6.94 -8.68
CA GLY A 74 7.11 -8.22 -8.30
C GLY A 74 5.90 -8.13 -7.36
N TYR A 75 6.04 -7.38 -6.26
CA TYR A 75 5.04 -7.40 -5.17
C TYR A 75 4.30 -6.07 -5.07
N ILE A 76 5.03 -4.97 -4.85
CA ILE A 76 4.41 -3.68 -4.54
C ILE A 76 3.63 -3.15 -5.74
N GLN A 77 4.19 -3.20 -6.95
CA GLN A 77 3.50 -2.68 -8.14
C GLN A 77 2.25 -3.49 -8.47
N ARG A 78 2.34 -4.83 -8.44
CA ARG A 78 1.22 -5.73 -8.68
C ARG A 78 0.11 -5.50 -7.65
N ASP A 79 0.44 -5.48 -6.37
CA ASP A 79 -0.54 -5.39 -5.29
C ASP A 79 -1.20 -4.00 -5.24
N LEU A 80 -0.45 -2.94 -5.58
CA LEU A 80 -1.00 -1.59 -5.76
C LEU A 80 -2.04 -1.55 -6.88
N ARG A 81 -1.71 -2.12 -8.05
CA ARG A 81 -2.62 -2.17 -9.20
C ARG A 81 -3.86 -3.00 -8.90
N GLU A 82 -3.71 -4.12 -8.21
CA GLU A 82 -4.84 -4.95 -7.78
C GLU A 82 -5.74 -4.18 -6.80
N ALA A 83 -5.15 -3.47 -5.83
CA ALA A 83 -5.91 -2.65 -4.90
C ALA A 83 -6.68 -1.53 -5.61
N PHE A 84 -6.04 -0.81 -6.55
CA PHE A 84 -6.71 0.20 -7.36
C PHE A 84 -7.85 -0.39 -8.20
N ALA A 85 -7.63 -1.54 -8.85
CA ALA A 85 -8.64 -2.21 -9.65
C ALA A 85 -9.88 -2.59 -8.83
N LYS A 86 -9.70 -3.09 -7.60
CA LYS A 86 -10.82 -3.39 -6.68
C LYS A 86 -11.64 -2.15 -6.34
N TRP A 87 -10.99 -1.01 -6.11
CA TRP A 87 -11.70 0.26 -5.91
C TRP A 87 -12.42 0.73 -7.18
N ALA A 88 -11.78 0.61 -8.34
CA ALA A 88 -12.39 0.98 -9.60
C ALA A 88 -13.64 0.15 -9.93
N GLU A 89 -13.64 -1.14 -9.59
CA GLU A 89 -14.79 -2.04 -9.76
C GLU A 89 -15.96 -1.65 -8.84
N ARG A 90 -15.68 -1.34 -7.57
CA ARG A 90 -16.71 -1.12 -6.55
C ARG A 90 -17.20 0.33 -6.46
N ARG A 91 -16.31 1.30 -6.69
CA ARG A 91 -16.51 2.75 -6.50
C ARG A 91 -15.82 3.52 -7.63
N PRO A 92 -16.30 3.41 -8.88
CA PRO A 92 -15.71 4.11 -10.02
C PRO A 92 -15.69 5.63 -9.83
N ASP A 93 -16.67 6.18 -9.09
CA ASP A 93 -16.79 7.58 -8.71
C ASP A 93 -15.62 8.09 -7.87
N PHE A 94 -14.93 7.20 -7.14
CA PHE A 94 -13.78 7.59 -6.31
C PHE A 94 -12.46 7.60 -7.06
N VAL A 95 -12.31 6.74 -8.08
CA VAL A 95 -11.07 6.60 -8.85
C VAL A 95 -11.01 7.50 -10.07
N GLU A 96 -12.12 8.13 -10.47
CA GLU A 96 -12.16 8.99 -11.65
C GLU A 96 -11.12 10.12 -11.55
N GLY A 97 -10.18 10.12 -12.50
CA GLY A 97 -9.10 11.11 -12.57
C GLY A 97 -7.97 10.91 -11.54
N ASP A 98 -8.00 9.86 -10.72
CA ASP A 98 -6.91 9.56 -9.78
C ASP A 98 -5.96 8.51 -10.35
N ASP A 99 -4.66 8.72 -10.11
CA ASP A 99 -3.59 7.81 -10.51
C ASP A 99 -2.70 7.55 -9.30
N TRP A 100 -2.94 6.40 -8.67
CA TRP A 100 -2.20 5.97 -7.48
C TRP A 100 -0.73 5.73 -7.78
N GLU A 101 -0.41 5.18 -8.96
CA GLU A 101 0.97 4.86 -9.34
C GLU A 101 1.76 6.15 -9.58
N ALA A 102 1.20 7.12 -10.31
CA ALA A 102 1.82 8.43 -10.51
C ALA A 102 2.02 9.20 -9.20
N ALA A 103 1.00 9.22 -8.32
CA ALA A 103 1.10 9.86 -7.01
C ALA A 103 2.19 9.21 -6.13
N ALA A 104 2.26 7.88 -6.14
CA ALA A 104 3.26 7.10 -5.42
C ALA A 104 4.69 7.34 -5.95
N VAL A 105 4.86 7.37 -7.27
CA VAL A 105 6.15 7.68 -7.94
C VAL A 105 6.63 9.09 -7.61
N ALA A 106 5.73 10.08 -7.67
CA ALA A 106 6.07 11.46 -7.33
C ALA A 106 6.53 11.57 -5.86
N ALA A 107 5.75 11.00 -4.93
CA ALA A 107 6.11 10.99 -3.51
C ALA A 107 7.46 10.31 -3.24
N HIS A 108 7.75 9.21 -3.94
CA HIS A 108 9.02 8.51 -3.83
C HIS A 108 10.21 9.35 -4.29
N ARG A 109 10.08 10.03 -5.44
CA ARG A 109 11.13 10.89 -5.99
C ARG A 109 11.42 12.08 -5.09
N THR A 110 10.39 12.78 -4.60
CA THR A 110 10.56 13.89 -3.66
C THR A 110 11.24 13.42 -2.37
N TYR A 111 10.83 12.28 -1.81
CA TYR A 111 11.44 11.79 -0.58
C TYR A 111 12.93 11.44 -0.75
N TRP A 112 13.27 10.56 -1.69
CA TRP A 112 14.65 10.10 -1.82
C TRP A 112 15.57 11.14 -2.47
N GLY A 113 15.06 11.93 -3.40
CA GLY A 113 15.81 13.01 -4.06
C GLY A 113 15.96 14.25 -3.19
N ASP A 114 14.85 14.86 -2.80
CA ASP A 114 14.86 16.20 -2.18
C ASP A 114 14.98 16.14 -0.65
N GLU A 115 14.23 15.25 0.01
CA GLU A 115 14.20 15.18 1.49
C GLU A 115 15.40 14.43 2.07
N VAL A 116 15.78 13.30 1.48
CA VAL A 116 16.87 12.44 1.99
C VAL A 116 18.20 12.73 1.30
N GLY A 117 18.19 13.10 0.01
CA GLY A 117 19.41 13.39 -0.76
C GLY A 117 20.28 12.16 -1.03
N ARG A 118 19.68 10.96 -1.15
CA ARG A 118 20.42 9.72 -1.46
C ARG A 118 19.60 8.74 -2.28
N LEU A 119 20.27 7.75 -2.86
CA LEU A 119 19.61 6.70 -3.63
C LEU A 119 18.70 5.84 -2.74
N CYS A 120 17.55 5.45 -3.31
CA CYS A 120 16.67 4.46 -2.71
C CYS A 120 17.42 3.15 -2.46
N ASN A 121 17.24 2.57 -1.28
CA ASN A 121 17.85 1.30 -0.88
C ASN A 121 17.08 0.06 -1.35
N ALA A 122 15.93 0.23 -2.01
CA ALA A 122 15.10 -0.89 -2.45
C ALA A 122 15.71 -1.55 -3.70
N SER A 123 16.22 -2.77 -3.51
CA SER A 123 16.71 -3.59 -4.61
C SER A 123 15.59 -3.86 -5.61
N GLY A 124 15.75 -3.38 -6.85
CA GLY A 124 14.74 -3.58 -7.90
C GLY A 124 13.61 -2.55 -7.91
N CYS A 125 13.77 -1.39 -7.24
CA CYS A 125 12.86 -0.27 -7.43
C CYS A 125 12.88 0.19 -8.90
N VAL A 126 11.74 0.09 -9.59
CA VAL A 126 11.61 0.50 -10.99
C VAL A 126 11.61 2.02 -11.15
N VAL A 127 11.27 2.78 -10.11
CA VAL A 127 11.30 4.26 -10.13
C VAL A 127 12.72 4.80 -10.25
N CYS A 128 13.67 4.12 -9.60
CA CYS A 128 15.08 4.51 -9.56
C CYS A 128 15.91 3.80 -10.63
N ARG A 129 15.28 3.07 -11.57
CA ARG A 129 15.98 2.32 -12.63
C ARG A 129 15.63 2.86 -14.04
N PRO A 130 16.63 3.01 -14.93
CA PRO A 130 18.06 2.85 -14.65
C PRO A 130 18.56 3.91 -13.65
N LEU A 131 19.58 3.54 -12.88
CA LEU A 131 20.21 4.48 -11.95
C LEU A 131 20.72 5.69 -12.74
N PRO A 132 20.62 6.90 -12.21
CA PRO A 132 21.12 8.06 -12.91
C PRO A 132 22.66 7.98 -13.06
N PRO A 133 23.26 8.63 -14.07
CA PRO A 133 24.69 8.48 -14.38
C PRO A 133 25.63 8.73 -13.19
N GLU A 134 25.29 9.69 -12.32
CA GLU A 134 26.05 10.00 -11.09
C GLU A 134 26.05 8.84 -10.08
N ALA A 135 24.95 8.10 -9.99
CA ALA A 135 24.85 6.91 -9.14
C ALA A 135 25.66 5.75 -9.71
N LEU A 136 25.68 5.61 -11.03
CA LEU A 136 26.51 4.62 -11.71
C LEU A 136 28.01 4.92 -11.52
N ALA A 137 28.41 6.19 -11.57
CA ALA A 137 29.78 6.61 -11.30
C ALA A 137 30.23 6.30 -9.86
N LEU A 138 29.40 6.65 -8.86
CA LEU A 138 29.68 6.35 -7.45
C LEU A 138 29.82 4.84 -7.18
N ILE A 139 28.97 4.02 -7.79
CA ILE A 139 29.06 2.56 -7.66
C ILE A 139 30.38 2.05 -8.25
N ALA A 140 30.77 2.53 -9.43
CA ALA A 140 32.03 2.14 -10.07
C ALA A 140 33.26 2.53 -9.22
N GLU A 141 33.24 3.70 -8.57
CA GLU A 141 34.28 4.14 -7.64
C GLU A 141 34.38 3.23 -6.41
N LEU A 142 33.24 2.93 -5.75
CA LEU A 142 33.20 2.05 -4.59
C LEU A 142 33.63 0.60 -4.92
N GLU A 143 33.31 0.11 -6.11
CA GLU A 143 33.77 -1.19 -6.60
C GLU A 143 35.28 -1.22 -6.85
N ALA A 144 35.85 -0.14 -7.39
CA ALA A 144 37.29 0.01 -7.58
C ALA A 144 38.03 0.05 -6.24
N GLU A 145 37.52 0.78 -5.24
CA GLU A 145 38.10 0.84 -3.89
C GLU A 145 38.09 -0.51 -3.17
N ARG A 146 37.05 -1.33 -3.37
CA ARG A 146 36.97 -2.67 -2.78
C ARG A 146 37.89 -3.70 -3.44
N ALA A 147 38.36 -3.42 -4.65
CA ALA A 147 39.23 -4.30 -5.43
C ALA A 147 40.74 -3.99 -5.24
N ALA A 148 41.08 -2.88 -4.59
CA ALA A 148 42.45 -2.45 -4.27
C ALA A 148 42.89 -2.92 -2.88
#